data_AF-A0A2S7NX57-F1
#
_entry.id   AF-A0A2S7NX57-F1
#
_cell.length_a   1.000
_cell.length_b   1.000
_cell.length_c   1.000
_cell.angle_alpha   90.00
_cell.angle_beta   90.00
_cell.angle_gamma   90.00
#
_symmetry.space_group_name_H-M   'P 1'
#
loop_
_entity.id
_entity.type
_entity.pdbx_description
1 polymer ?
#
loop_
_entity_poly.entity_id
_entity_poly.type
_entity_poly.pdbx_seq_one_letter_code
_entity_poly.pdbx_strand_id
1 'polypeptide(L)'
;MPRESSANANSSNGNNGEEKPRLSEHEKKANHIASEQKRRLAIREGFDRLADLVPGLEGQGRSESVVLKKTVDYIRVQLEERRRLVEEAESLGVMVEEGLKSTGSGSAGSRAGWSDMAG
;
A
#
# COMPACT_ATOMS: atom_id res chain seq x y z
N MET A 1 37.90 9.81 -35.63
CA MET A 1 36.47 10.14 -35.54
C MET A 1 36.17 10.67 -34.14
N PRO A 2 35.95 11.97 -33.93
CA PRO A 2 35.47 12.51 -32.66
C PRO A 2 33.94 12.54 -32.62
N ARG A 3 33.34 12.10 -31.49
CA ARG A 3 31.88 12.07 -31.26
C ARG A 3 31.39 13.45 -30.79
N GLU A 4 30.32 13.91 -31.43
CA GLU A 4 29.72 15.23 -31.32
C GLU A 4 28.97 15.48 -30.00
N SER A 5 29.07 16.73 -29.54
CA SER A 5 28.28 17.33 -28.47
C SER A 5 26.82 17.48 -28.90
N SER A 6 25.86 17.04 -28.06
CA SER A 6 24.45 17.40 -28.22
C SER A 6 23.99 18.25 -27.05
N ALA A 7 23.98 19.56 -27.29
CA ALA A 7 23.27 20.52 -26.47
C ALA A 7 21.77 20.42 -26.80
N ASN A 8 20.93 20.07 -25.82
CA ASN A 8 19.49 20.17 -25.94
C ASN A 8 19.00 21.37 -25.12
N ALA A 9 18.91 22.51 -25.77
CA ALA A 9 18.34 23.72 -25.20
C ALA A 9 17.26 24.24 -26.15
N ASN A 10 16.00 23.81 -25.96
CA ASN A 10 14.86 24.68 -26.17
C ASN A 10 13.57 24.12 -25.55
N SER A 11 13.04 24.79 -24.54
CA SER A 11 11.59 24.92 -24.37
C SER A 11 11.31 26.17 -23.54
N SER A 12 11.16 27.28 -24.27
CA SER A 12 10.57 28.53 -23.79
C SER A 12 9.06 28.47 -24.01
N ASN A 13 8.27 28.54 -22.95
CA ASN A 13 6.96 29.22 -22.97
C ASN A 13 6.47 29.47 -21.54
N GLY A 14 6.15 30.73 -21.23
CA GLY A 14 5.83 31.20 -19.89
C GLY A 14 4.34 31.17 -19.52
N ASN A 15 4.07 31.34 -18.22
CA ASN A 15 3.04 32.25 -17.70
C ASN A 15 3.13 32.35 -16.17
N ASN A 16 3.06 33.57 -15.66
CA ASN A 16 3.10 33.92 -14.24
C ASN A 16 1.95 33.28 -13.46
N GLY A 17 2.28 32.55 -12.39
CA GLY A 17 1.36 32.12 -11.34
C GLY A 17 2.18 31.58 -10.18
N GLU A 18 2.32 32.36 -9.12
CA GLU A 18 2.94 32.02 -7.82
C GLU A 18 3.93 30.84 -7.88
N GLU A 19 5.10 31.08 -8.49
CA GLU A 19 6.13 30.06 -8.59
C GLU A 19 6.65 29.74 -7.20
N LYS A 20 6.10 28.69 -6.59
CA LYS A 20 6.76 27.97 -5.48
C LYS A 20 8.23 27.83 -5.88
N PRO A 21 9.18 28.38 -5.11
CA PRO A 21 10.58 28.38 -5.52
C PRO A 21 10.98 26.95 -5.85
N ARG A 22 11.56 26.75 -7.03
CA ARG A 22 12.11 25.46 -7.44
C ARG A 22 13.09 25.05 -6.35
N LEU A 23 12.78 23.95 -5.64
CA LEU A 23 13.58 23.45 -4.52
C LEU A 23 15.06 23.46 -4.91
N SER A 24 15.91 24.07 -4.10
CA SER A 24 17.36 24.01 -4.28
C SER A 24 17.83 22.55 -4.26
N GLU A 25 18.98 22.25 -4.86
CA GLU A 25 19.54 20.88 -4.83
C GLU A 25 19.71 20.34 -3.40
N HIS A 26 20.02 21.23 -2.45
CA HIS A 26 20.08 20.90 -1.03
C HIS A 26 18.69 20.54 -0.45
N GLU A 27 17.66 21.34 -0.75
CA GLU A 27 16.29 21.07 -0.30
C GLU A 27 15.70 19.82 -0.94
N LYS A 28 15.96 19.55 -2.22
CA LYS A 28 15.57 18.30 -2.87
C LYS A 28 16.19 17.09 -2.18
N LYS A 29 17.49 17.16 -1.87
CA LYS A 29 18.19 16.08 -1.15
C LYS A 29 17.62 15.86 0.25
N ALA A 30 17.37 16.93 0.99
CA ALA A 30 16.76 16.85 2.32
C ALA A 30 15.33 16.26 2.26
N ASN A 31 14.51 16.72 1.31
CA ASN A 31 13.15 16.21 1.11
C ASN A 31 13.14 14.73 0.71
N HIS A 32 14.04 14.31 -0.19
CA HIS A 32 14.18 12.91 -0.57
C HIS A 32 14.52 12.03 0.65
N ILE A 33 15.47 12.44 1.49
CA ILE A 33 15.83 11.71 2.72
C ILE A 33 14.62 11.61 3.66
N ALA A 34 13.92 12.73 3.89
CA ALA A 34 12.76 12.77 4.77
C ALA A 34 11.61 11.89 4.26
N SER A 35 11.33 11.94 2.95
CA SER A 35 10.30 11.13 2.31
C SER A 35 10.60 9.64 2.43
N GLU A 36 11.85 9.23 2.20
CA GLU A 36 12.25 7.83 2.32
C GLU A 36 12.24 7.34 3.77
N GLN A 37 12.64 8.18 4.74
CA GLN A 37 12.50 7.86 6.16
C GLN A 37 11.03 7.65 6.55
N LYS A 38 10.14 8.56 6.14
CA LYS A 38 8.70 8.43 6.37
C LYS A 38 8.14 7.14 5.75
N ARG A 39 8.53 6.84 4.50
CA ARG A 39 8.14 5.60 3.82
C ARG A 39 8.59 4.36 4.59
N ARG A 40 9.84 4.34 5.06
CA ARG A 40 10.38 3.21 5.85
C ARG A 40 9.70 3.05 7.21
N LEU A 41 9.36 4.15 7.87
CA LEU A 41 8.60 4.12 9.13
C LEU A 41 7.21 3.53 8.90
N ALA A 42 6.48 4.00 7.89
CA ALA A 42 5.16 3.48 7.55
C ALA A 42 5.17 1.98 7.22
N ILE A 43 6.20 1.50 6.50
CA ILE A 43 6.38 0.06 6.25
C ILE A 43 6.58 -0.71 7.55
N ARG A 44 7.47 -0.22 8.44
CA ARG A 44 7.75 -0.88 9.71
C ARG A 44 6.51 -0.96 10.61
N GLU A 45 5.78 0.13 10.74
CA GLU A 45 4.51 0.15 11.47
C GLU A 45 3.50 -0.84 10.88
N GLY A 46 3.50 -1.03 9.55
CA GLY A 46 2.72 -2.07 8.90
C GLY A 46 3.11 -3.48 9.35
N PHE A 47 4.41 -3.78 9.43
CA PHE A 47 4.91 -5.06 9.92
C PHE A 47 4.64 -5.29 11.41
N ASP A 48 4.75 -4.25 12.23
CA ASP A 48 4.43 -4.33 13.66
C ASP A 48 2.94 -4.65 13.84
N ARG A 49 2.04 -4.00 13.09
CA ARG A 49 0.61 -4.35 13.10
C ARG A 49 0.32 -5.78 12.66
N LEU A 50 1.04 -6.28 11.65
CA LEU A 50 0.89 -7.68 11.23
C LEU A 50 1.35 -8.65 12.33
N ALA A 51 2.44 -8.32 13.02
CA ALA A 51 2.95 -9.13 14.12
C ALA A 51 2.00 -9.18 15.32
N ASP A 52 1.23 -8.12 15.56
CA ASP A 52 0.22 -8.06 16.62
C ASP A 52 -1.08 -8.82 16.27
N LEU A 53 -1.46 -8.86 14.99
CA LEU A 53 -2.71 -9.50 14.54
C LEU A 53 -2.58 -11.00 14.31
N VAL A 54 -1.39 -11.48 13.94
CA VAL A 54 -1.15 -12.87 13.58
C VAL A 54 -0.63 -13.64 14.80
N PRO A 55 -1.36 -14.65 15.29
CA PRO A 55 -0.95 -15.41 16.47
C PRO A 55 0.46 -16.00 16.35
N GLY A 56 1.27 -15.85 17.40
CA GLY A 56 2.62 -16.41 17.45
C GLY A 56 3.66 -15.62 16.63
N LEU A 57 3.38 -14.36 16.31
CA LEU A 57 4.34 -13.40 15.75
C LEU A 57 4.68 -12.26 16.72
N GLU A 58 4.24 -12.31 17.97
CA GLU A 58 4.44 -11.22 18.94
C GLU A 58 5.93 -10.91 19.11
N GLY A 59 6.32 -9.66 18.86
CA GLY A 59 7.72 -9.24 18.90
C GLY A 59 8.60 -9.69 17.71
N GLN A 60 8.03 -10.40 16.71
CA GLN A 60 8.73 -10.85 15.50
C GLN A 60 8.61 -9.88 14.31
N GLY A 61 8.10 -8.66 14.50
CA GLY A 61 7.91 -7.64 13.46
C GLY A 61 9.18 -7.25 12.67
N ARG A 62 10.36 -7.69 13.12
CA ARG A 62 11.65 -7.43 12.44
C ARG A 62 12.01 -8.44 11.34
N SER A 63 11.34 -9.61 11.29
CA SER A 63 11.63 -10.63 10.29
C SER A 63 10.60 -10.59 9.16
N GLU A 64 10.84 -9.73 8.15
CA GLU A 64 9.89 -9.46 7.05
C GLU A 64 9.34 -10.73 6.39
N SER A 65 10.22 -11.66 6.00
CA SER A 65 9.83 -12.90 5.31
C SER A 65 9.01 -13.83 6.20
N VAL A 66 9.31 -13.89 7.49
CA VAL A 66 8.58 -14.71 8.47
C VAL A 66 7.20 -14.14 8.71
N VAL A 67 7.11 -12.81 8.90
CA VAL A 67 5.83 -12.13 9.11
C VAL A 67 4.92 -12.33 7.91
N LEU A 68 5.39 -12.07 6.69
CA LEU A 68 4.58 -12.23 5.48
C LEU A 68 4.11 -13.68 5.30
N LYS A 69 5.02 -14.65 5.48
CA LYS A 69 4.67 -16.07 5.31
C LYS A 69 3.60 -16.50 6.31
N LYS A 70 3.82 -16.26 7.61
CA LYS A 70 2.83 -16.62 8.65
C LYS A 70 1.52 -15.88 8.48
N THR A 71 1.55 -14.62 8.00
CA THR A 71 0.33 -13.85 7.71
C THR A 71 -0.49 -14.51 6.61
N VAL A 72 0.15 -14.94 5.51
CA VAL A 72 -0.56 -15.64 4.42
C VAL A 72 -1.15 -16.95 4.90
N ASP A 73 -0.38 -17.73 5.66
CA ASP A 73 -0.85 -18.98 6.23
C ASP A 73 -2.04 -18.76 7.18
N TYR A 74 -1.98 -17.73 8.01
CA TYR A 74 -3.08 -17.35 8.90
C TYR A 74 -4.34 -16.92 8.14
N ILE A 75 -4.21 -16.12 7.06
CA ILE A 75 -5.34 -15.74 6.21
C ILE A 75 -6.04 -16.97 5.64
N ARG A 76 -5.28 -17.98 5.18
CA ARG A 76 -5.86 -19.23 4.66
C ARG A 76 -6.66 -19.96 5.73
N VAL A 77 -6.11 -20.10 6.93
CA VAL A 77 -6.81 -20.70 8.08
C VAL A 77 -8.09 -19.93 8.42
N GLN A 78 -8.04 -18.59 8.44
CA GLN A 78 -9.22 -17.77 8.72
C GLN A 78 -10.31 -17.90 7.64
N LEU A 79 -9.93 -18.05 6.36
CA LEU A 79 -10.89 -18.27 5.29
C LEU A 79 -11.57 -19.64 5.39
N GLU A 80 -10.82 -20.68 5.75
CA GLU A 80 -11.37 -22.02 5.99
C GLU A 80 -12.32 -22.04 7.20
N GLU A 81 -11.90 -21.40 8.30
CA GLU A 81 -12.73 -21.30 9.50
C GLU A 81 -14.00 -20.49 9.23
N ARG A 82 -13.89 -19.38 8.50
CA ARG A 82 -15.05 -18.61 8.06
C ARG A 82 -16.03 -19.50 7.28
N ARG A 83 -15.55 -20.28 6.29
CA ARG A 83 -16.41 -21.17 5.52
C ARG A 83 -17.14 -22.16 6.44
N ARG A 84 -16.40 -22.78 7.37
CA ARG A 84 -16.96 -23.74 8.33
C ARG A 84 -18.06 -23.10 9.20
N LEU A 85 -17.81 -21.92 9.74
CA LEU A 85 -18.78 -21.21 10.58
C LEU A 85 -20.03 -20.80 9.80
N VAL A 86 -19.88 -20.42 8.53
CA VAL A 86 -21.00 -20.11 7.64
C VAL A 86 -21.86 -21.36 7.40
N GLU A 87 -21.25 -22.49 7.07
CA GLU A 87 -21.95 -23.77 6.86
C GLU A 87 -22.69 -24.20 8.15
N GLU A 88 -22.04 -24.08 9.30
CA GLU A 88 -22.64 -24.41 10.60
C GLU A 88 -23.84 -23.50 10.90
N ALA A 89 -23.71 -22.18 10.72
CA ALA A 89 -24.79 -21.23 10.92
C ALA A 89 -26.00 -21.53 10.02
N GLU A 90 -25.78 -21.84 8.76
CA GLU A 90 -26.85 -22.21 7.82
C GLU A 90 -27.53 -23.52 8.22
N SER A 91 -26.76 -24.51 8.69
CA SER A 91 -27.33 -25.77 9.19
C SER A 91 -28.25 -25.58 10.40
N LEU A 92 -28.00 -24.54 11.19
CA LEU A 92 -28.84 -24.12 12.32
C LEU A 92 -30.00 -23.21 11.90
N GLY A 93 -30.17 -22.94 10.59
CA GLY A 93 -31.24 -22.12 10.04
C GLY A 93 -30.97 -20.61 10.10
N VAL A 94 -29.73 -20.19 10.39
CA VAL A 94 -29.33 -18.78 10.37
C VAL A 94 -29.00 -18.37 8.93
N MET A 95 -29.70 -17.34 8.45
CA MET A 95 -29.41 -16.76 7.13
C MET A 95 -28.15 -15.90 7.20
N VAL A 96 -27.05 -16.40 6.67
CA VAL A 96 -25.81 -15.63 6.53
C VAL A 96 -25.90 -14.70 5.32
N GLU A 97 -25.46 -13.46 5.47
CA GLU A 97 -25.41 -12.46 4.40
C GLU A 97 -24.44 -12.89 3.28
N GLU A 98 -24.77 -12.62 2.02
CA GLU A 98 -24.00 -13.12 0.86
C GLU A 98 -22.57 -12.58 0.81
N GLY A 99 -22.36 -11.34 1.26
CA GLY A 99 -21.02 -10.75 1.43
C GLY A 99 -20.15 -11.52 2.43
N LEU A 100 -20.77 -12.22 3.39
CA LEU A 100 -20.09 -13.06 4.37
C LEU A 100 -19.73 -14.46 3.82
N LYS A 101 -20.34 -14.88 2.70
CA LYS A 101 -20.08 -16.17 2.03
C LYS A 101 -19.02 -16.06 0.94
N SER A 102 -18.95 -14.91 0.28
CA SER A 102 -17.98 -14.65 -0.79
C SER A 102 -16.54 -14.63 -0.25
N THR A 103 -15.75 -15.62 -0.66
CA THR A 103 -14.29 -15.63 -0.51
C THR A 103 -13.66 -14.86 -1.68
N GLY A 104 -13.93 -13.56 -1.76
CA GLY A 104 -13.15 -12.64 -2.62
C GLY A 104 -13.20 -12.93 -4.12
N SER A 105 -14.37 -12.76 -4.73
CA SER A 105 -14.46 -12.40 -6.15
C SER A 105 -15.32 -11.14 -6.28
N GLY A 106 -14.68 -10.02 -6.64
CA GLY A 106 -15.37 -8.85 -7.17
C GLY A 106 -15.88 -7.81 -6.18
N SER A 107 -14.97 -7.17 -5.43
CA SER A 107 -15.04 -5.70 -5.35
C SER A 107 -13.90 -5.17 -6.18
N ALA A 108 -14.14 -5.03 -7.49
CA ALA A 108 -13.35 -4.13 -8.30
C ALA A 108 -13.53 -2.76 -7.67
N GLY A 109 -12.56 -2.36 -6.84
CA GLY A 109 -12.55 -1.07 -6.18
C GLY A 109 -12.84 0.01 -7.22
N SER A 110 -13.94 0.73 -7.00
CA SER A 110 -14.37 1.85 -7.79
C SER A 110 -13.18 2.79 -7.99
N ARG A 111 -12.65 2.83 -9.21
CA ARG A 111 -11.50 3.63 -9.63
C ARG A 111 -11.86 5.10 -9.84
N ALA A 112 -12.84 5.60 -9.09
CA ALA A 112 -13.38 6.95 -9.21
C ALA A 112 -13.04 7.73 -7.94
N GLY A 113 -12.18 8.75 -8.06
CA GLY A 113 -11.99 9.70 -6.96
C GLY A 113 -10.65 10.44 -6.87
N TRP A 114 -9.78 10.38 -7.89
CA TRP A 114 -8.51 11.15 -7.91
C TRP A 114 -8.36 11.99 -9.19
N SER A 115 -9.47 12.49 -9.75
CA SER A 115 -9.45 13.34 -10.95
C SER A 115 -9.67 14.83 -10.69
N ASP A 116 -10.01 15.26 -9.47
CA ASP A 116 -10.37 16.66 -9.21
C ASP A 116 -9.59 17.24 -8.03
N MET A 117 -8.27 17.39 -8.17
CA MET A 117 -7.49 18.30 -7.31
C MET A 117 -6.16 18.71 -7.94
N ALA A 118 -6.21 19.13 -9.20
CA ALA A 118 -5.11 19.83 -9.87
C ALA A 118 -5.72 20.86 -10.84
N GLY A 119 -6.25 21.93 -10.25
CA GLY A 119 -6.54 23.20 -10.91
C GLY A 119 -5.68 24.26 -10.25
#